data_AF-A0A371P1V7-F1
#
_entry.id   AF-A0A371P1V7-F1
#
_cell.length_a   1.000
_cell.length_b   1.000
_cell.length_c   1.000
_cell.angle_alpha   90.00
_cell.angle_beta   90.00
_cell.angle_gamma   90.00
#
_symmetry.space_group_name_H-M   'P 1'
#
loop_
_entity.id
_entity.type
_entity.pdbx_description
1 polymer ?
#
loop_
_entity_poly.entity_id
_entity_poly.type
_entity_poly.pdbx_seq_one_letter_code
_entity_poly.pdbx_strand_id
1 'polypeptide(L)'
;MTRIAALTDAPREWLGPGSKEHKSALLNLAHNLFPHDNRIDTSSKHRLGASLAEALNVPWSSDFTATGQTIKLPGLNALLAGTERHLGRLGEAVTDAVGTPEAEGDALSAALLASMPVHWDGRQAVEWLARRSLRGSNDLEWQGFYGEERAKAILNASFSPKVPGPIRSYGPTVFDYGLSWVWDIKVHTAFQTDGASIKRASDVMVLNDERAVRACVDEQGLGFLVVSGQATMDHTGEFKAWHDAWKLNRSGRQAAPSNSGVSRTRKTAFTPLQVDAYWVPDKLALEAAILAGQLTPRAQGRQAPKIKGGPGAPRPPKFDMNIVKANNGIRVASYEWPEQESLA
;
A
#
# COMPACT_ATOMS: atom_id res chain seq x y z
N MET A 1 9.34 27.12 4.42
CA MET A 1 7.91 27.40 4.17
C MET A 1 7.08 26.44 5.01
N THR A 2 5.99 26.88 5.60
CA THR A 2 4.99 25.99 6.21
C THR A 2 3.96 25.58 5.18
N ARG A 3 3.57 24.31 5.17
CA ARG A 3 2.68 23.69 4.17
C ARG A 3 1.28 24.33 4.15
N ILE A 4 0.84 24.89 5.30
CA ILE A 4 -0.41 25.64 5.45
C ILE A 4 -0.40 27.00 4.72
N ALA A 5 0.74 27.72 4.70
CA ALA A 5 0.83 29.01 4.02
C ALA A 5 0.81 28.86 2.49
N ALA A 6 1.35 27.74 1.98
CA ALA A 6 1.32 27.43 0.54
C ALA A 6 -0.09 27.06 0.03
N LEU A 7 -0.98 26.58 0.89
CA LEU A 7 -2.33 26.15 0.51
C LEU A 7 -3.36 27.29 0.46
N THR A 8 -3.05 28.44 1.07
CA THR A 8 -4.00 29.54 1.28
C THR A 8 -3.67 30.80 0.46
N ASP A 9 -2.65 30.75 -0.41
CA ASP A 9 -2.11 31.90 -1.16
C ASP A 9 -1.76 33.11 -0.27
N ALA A 10 -1.42 32.84 0.99
CA ALA A 10 -1.09 33.86 1.98
C ALA A 10 0.37 34.35 1.83
N PRO A 11 0.68 35.61 2.23
CA PRO A 11 2.03 36.14 2.17
C PRO A 11 3.06 35.28 2.92
N ARG A 12 4.29 35.21 2.40
CA ARG A 12 5.40 34.47 3.03
C ARG A 12 5.72 35.06 4.41
N GLU A 13 5.41 34.33 5.48
CA GLU A 13 5.74 34.75 6.84
C GLU A 13 7.01 34.09 7.39
N TRP A 14 7.77 34.87 8.17
CA TRP A 14 8.99 34.44 8.85
C TRP A 14 8.66 33.55 10.07
N LEU A 15 9.29 32.37 10.14
CA LEU A 15 9.17 31.45 11.28
C LEU A 15 9.70 32.11 12.55
N GLY A 16 8.94 32.02 13.64
CA GLY A 16 9.42 32.44 14.96
C GLY A 16 10.51 31.48 15.46
N PRO A 17 11.22 31.85 16.55
CA PRO A 17 12.29 31.03 17.10
C PRO A 17 11.81 29.59 17.36
N GLY A 18 12.51 28.61 16.79
CA GLY A 18 12.24 27.17 16.98
C GLY A 18 11.30 26.51 15.96
N SER A 19 11.15 27.06 14.75
CA SER A 19 10.39 26.42 13.64
C SER A 19 8.91 26.15 13.96
N LYS A 20 8.32 26.94 14.87
CA LYS A 20 6.90 26.82 15.26
C LYS A 20 6.04 27.67 14.33
N GLU A 21 4.98 27.08 13.76
CA GLU A 21 4.02 27.84 12.95
C GLU A 21 3.38 28.96 13.76
N HIS A 22 3.16 30.14 13.19
CA HIS A 22 2.53 31.26 13.89
C HIS A 22 1.00 31.16 13.91
N LYS A 23 0.34 31.81 14.88
CA LYS A 23 -1.13 31.91 14.93
C LYS A 23 -1.70 32.55 13.66
N SER A 24 -0.96 33.47 13.05
CA SER A 24 -1.28 34.14 11.78
C SER A 24 -1.53 33.16 10.63
N ALA A 25 -0.77 32.08 10.52
CA ALA A 25 -0.98 31.07 9.47
C ALA A 25 -2.37 30.40 9.56
N LEU A 26 -2.83 30.11 10.78
CA LEU A 26 -4.17 29.55 11.02
C LEU A 26 -5.27 30.61 10.86
N LEU A 27 -4.99 31.87 11.18
CA LEU A 27 -5.93 32.97 10.94
C LEU A 27 -6.15 33.19 9.44
N ASN A 28 -5.09 33.13 8.64
CA ASN A 28 -5.20 33.24 7.18
C ASN A 28 -6.01 32.08 6.59
N LEU A 29 -5.78 30.86 7.09
CA LEU A 29 -6.59 29.69 6.74
C LEU A 29 -8.08 29.89 7.06
N ALA A 30 -8.38 30.35 8.28
CA ALA A 30 -9.75 30.66 8.69
C ALA A 30 -10.41 31.73 7.82
N HIS A 31 -9.70 32.84 7.58
CA HIS A 31 -10.21 33.94 6.76
C HIS A 31 -10.50 33.51 5.32
N ASN A 32 -9.67 32.65 4.73
CA ASN A 32 -9.83 32.26 3.32
C ASN A 32 -10.86 31.16 3.11
N LEU A 33 -10.98 30.19 4.03
CA LEU A 33 -11.91 29.07 3.87
C LEU A 33 -13.26 29.29 4.55
N PHE A 34 -13.28 30.07 5.62
CA PHE A 34 -14.45 30.25 6.47
C PHE A 34 -14.70 31.73 6.81
N PRO A 35 -14.70 32.66 5.84
CA PRO A 35 -14.74 34.11 6.09
C PRO A 35 -15.97 34.60 6.86
N HIS A 36 -17.04 33.81 6.88
CA HIS A 36 -18.32 34.15 7.52
C HIS A 36 -18.83 33.06 8.47
N ASP A 37 -17.97 32.11 8.87
CA ASP A 37 -18.37 31.06 9.81
C ASP A 37 -18.15 31.50 11.26
N ASN A 38 -19.25 31.85 11.93
CA ASN A 38 -19.25 32.30 13.32
C ASN A 38 -18.81 31.21 14.33
N ARG A 39 -18.60 29.96 13.87
CA ARG A 39 -18.08 28.86 14.72
C ARG A 39 -16.55 28.92 14.86
N ILE A 40 -15.84 29.70 14.04
CA ILE A 40 -14.38 29.79 14.11
C ILE A 40 -13.96 30.70 15.28
N ASP A 41 -13.33 30.12 16.30
CA ASP A 41 -12.90 30.83 17.51
C ASP A 41 -11.45 31.33 17.38
N THR A 42 -11.29 32.62 17.08
CA THR A 42 -9.98 33.25 16.90
C THR A 42 -9.31 33.73 18.20
N SER A 43 -9.94 33.53 19.37
CA SER A 43 -9.49 34.08 20.65
C SER A 43 -8.11 33.57 21.08
N SER A 44 -7.78 32.32 20.79
CA SER A 44 -6.49 31.70 21.11
C SER A 44 -6.06 30.74 20.00
N LYS A 45 -4.78 30.37 19.97
CA LYS A 45 -4.26 29.49 18.91
C LYS A 45 -4.82 28.07 19.05
N HIS A 46 -4.97 27.58 20.28
CA HIS A 46 -5.58 26.27 20.53
C HIS A 46 -7.05 26.23 20.15
N ARG A 47 -7.83 27.26 20.53
CA ARG A 47 -9.25 27.32 20.17
C ARG A 47 -9.45 27.48 18.66
N LEU A 48 -8.62 28.29 18.01
CA LEU A 48 -8.61 28.42 16.55
C LEU A 48 -8.34 27.09 15.86
N GLY A 49 -7.34 26.34 16.33
CA GLY A 49 -7.06 24.99 15.84
C GLY A 49 -8.23 24.03 16.05
N ALA A 50 -8.85 24.03 17.23
CA ALA A 50 -10.00 23.17 17.54
C ALA A 50 -11.22 23.48 16.67
N SER A 51 -11.58 24.77 16.54
CA SER A 51 -12.74 25.18 15.73
C SER A 51 -12.52 24.95 14.24
N LEU A 52 -11.27 25.10 13.75
CA LEU A 52 -10.91 24.75 12.37
C LEU A 52 -11.00 23.24 12.16
N ALA A 53 -10.55 22.42 13.11
CA ALA A 53 -10.64 20.98 13.02
C ALA A 53 -12.11 20.51 12.94
N GLU A 54 -12.98 21.11 13.75
CA GLU A 54 -14.43 20.86 13.69
C GLU A 54 -15.02 21.28 12.35
N ALA A 55 -14.73 22.50 11.88
CA ALA A 55 -15.21 23.00 10.58
C ALA A 55 -14.72 22.16 9.40
N LEU A 56 -13.48 21.64 9.49
CA LEU A 56 -12.87 20.76 8.50
C LEU A 56 -13.24 19.28 8.68
N ASN A 57 -14.04 18.95 9.70
CA ASN A 57 -14.47 17.59 10.07
C ASN A 57 -13.30 16.60 10.32
N VAL A 58 -12.24 17.06 11.00
CA VAL A 58 -11.08 16.23 11.37
C VAL A 58 -11.00 16.04 12.89
N PRO A 59 -10.46 14.90 13.38
CA PRO A 59 -10.29 14.68 14.81
C PRO A 59 -9.45 15.79 15.45
N TRP A 60 -9.80 16.17 16.68
CA TRP A 60 -9.01 17.09 17.50
C TRP A 60 -8.99 16.59 18.95
N SER A 61 -7.80 16.41 19.52
CA SER A 61 -7.63 15.93 20.90
C SER A 61 -6.69 16.83 21.69
N SER A 62 -6.69 16.69 23.02
CA SER A 62 -5.76 17.39 23.91
C SER A 62 -4.29 17.08 23.56
N ASP A 63 -4.01 15.89 23.04
CA ASP A 63 -2.65 15.45 22.68
C ASP A 63 -2.05 16.25 21.54
N PHE A 64 -2.88 16.92 20.74
CA PHE A 64 -2.46 17.78 19.63
C PHE A 64 -1.94 19.14 20.08
N THR A 65 -2.07 19.44 21.37
CA THR A 65 -1.63 20.70 21.96
C THR A 65 -0.55 20.48 23.01
N ALA A 66 0.30 21.49 23.19
CA ALA A 66 1.27 21.57 24.26
C ALA A 66 1.11 22.91 25.01
N THR A 67 1.77 23.04 26.16
CA THR A 67 1.79 24.27 26.95
C THR A 67 2.27 25.47 26.11
N GLY A 68 1.81 26.67 26.49
CA GLY A 68 2.20 27.91 25.80
C GLY A 68 1.60 28.05 24.39
N GLN A 69 0.34 27.66 24.18
CA GLN A 69 -0.40 27.84 22.91
C GLN A 69 0.26 27.15 21.70
N THR A 70 1.06 26.09 21.94
CA THR A 70 1.71 25.32 20.86
C THR A 70 0.77 24.22 20.36
N ILE A 71 0.62 24.08 19.04
CA ILE A 71 -0.02 22.93 18.39
C ILE A 71 1.13 22.02 17.93
N LYS A 72 1.07 20.74 18.32
CA LYS A 72 2.07 19.74 17.97
C LYS A 72 1.90 19.29 16.52
N LEU A 73 2.93 18.66 15.96
CA LEU A 73 2.93 18.17 14.58
C LEU A 73 1.71 17.30 14.20
N PRO A 74 1.23 16.36 15.04
CA PRO A 74 0.02 15.59 14.73
C PRO A 74 -1.23 16.48 14.53
N GLY A 75 -1.39 17.53 15.33
CA GLY A 75 -2.50 18.46 15.20
C GLY A 75 -2.41 19.33 13.94
N LEU A 76 -1.20 19.74 13.56
CA LEU A 76 -0.98 20.45 12.30
C LEU A 76 -1.27 19.56 11.09
N ASN A 77 -0.84 18.31 11.12
CA ASN A 77 -1.11 17.35 10.05
C ASN A 77 -2.61 17.04 9.92
N ALA A 78 -3.34 16.95 11.03
CA ALA A 78 -4.79 16.77 11.02
C ALA A 78 -5.50 17.96 10.34
N LEU A 79 -5.12 19.20 10.68
CA LEU A 79 -5.67 20.40 10.05
C LEU A 79 -5.33 20.47 8.57
N LEU A 80 -4.08 20.16 8.21
CA LEU A 80 -3.63 20.14 6.82
C LEU A 80 -4.45 19.16 5.98
N ALA A 81 -4.60 17.92 6.45
CA ALA A 81 -5.39 16.90 5.77
C ALA A 81 -6.87 17.32 5.64
N GLY A 82 -7.41 17.95 6.69
CA GLY A 82 -8.76 18.52 6.66
C GLY A 82 -8.92 19.63 5.62
N THR A 83 -7.95 20.55 5.55
CA THR A 83 -7.90 21.64 4.57
C THR A 83 -7.79 21.14 3.14
N GLU A 84 -6.87 20.22 2.88
CA GLU A 84 -6.69 19.61 1.56
C GLU A 84 -7.98 18.88 1.13
N ARG A 85 -8.67 18.21 2.06
CA ARG A 85 -9.99 17.60 1.82
C ARG A 85 -11.05 18.63 1.48
N HIS A 86 -11.14 19.69 2.27
CA HIS A 86 -12.16 20.73 2.12
C HIS A 86 -12.02 21.47 0.79
N LEU A 87 -10.79 21.67 0.32
CA LEU A 87 -10.50 22.31 -0.97
C LEU A 87 -10.64 21.37 -2.17
N GLY A 88 -10.93 20.08 -1.97
CA GLY A 88 -10.89 19.09 -3.04
C GLY A 88 -9.50 18.87 -3.63
N ARG A 89 -8.44 19.30 -2.93
CA ARG A 89 -7.03 19.28 -3.35
C ARG A 89 -6.23 18.14 -2.72
N LEU A 90 -6.93 17.16 -2.15
CA LEU A 90 -6.30 16.01 -1.53
C LEU A 90 -5.49 15.25 -2.60
N GLY A 91 -4.16 15.37 -2.52
CA GLY A 91 -3.22 14.77 -3.48
C GLY A 91 -2.66 15.69 -4.57
N GLU A 92 -3.19 16.91 -4.77
CA GLU A 92 -2.74 17.80 -5.88
C GLU A 92 -1.32 18.34 -5.66
N ALA A 93 -0.98 18.71 -4.42
CA ALA A 93 0.37 19.15 -4.05
C ALA A 93 1.39 18.00 -3.96
N VAL A 94 0.94 16.75 -3.81
CA VAL A 94 1.85 15.59 -3.71
C VAL A 94 2.31 15.13 -5.08
N THR A 95 1.44 15.19 -6.10
CA THR A 95 1.82 14.88 -7.49
C THR A 95 2.83 15.85 -8.09
N ASP A 96 2.87 17.09 -7.59
CA ASP A 96 3.81 18.13 -8.02
C ASP A 96 5.09 18.18 -7.16
N ALA A 97 5.03 17.73 -5.89
CA ALA A 97 6.18 17.70 -4.99
C ALA A 97 7.02 16.42 -5.10
N VAL A 98 6.47 15.35 -5.69
CA VAL A 98 7.17 14.09 -5.93
C VAL A 98 7.84 14.15 -7.30
N GLY A 99 9.02 14.75 -7.34
CA GLY A 99 9.78 14.97 -8.58
C GLY A 99 10.52 13.73 -9.10
N THR A 100 10.59 12.64 -8.35
CA THR A 100 11.34 11.43 -8.73
C THR A 100 10.61 10.13 -8.35
N PRO A 101 10.87 9.00 -9.03
CA PRO A 101 10.30 7.70 -8.66
C PRO A 101 10.62 7.26 -7.23
N GLU A 102 11.79 7.63 -6.71
CA GLU A 102 12.19 7.33 -5.33
C GLU A 102 11.31 8.04 -4.32
N ALA A 103 11.07 9.35 -4.53
CA ALA A 103 10.15 10.11 -3.68
C ALA A 103 8.70 9.60 -3.82
N GLU A 104 8.32 9.06 -4.98
CA GLU A 104 6.99 8.48 -5.18
C GLU A 104 6.88 7.17 -4.42
N GLY A 105 7.86 6.28 -4.57
CA GLY A 105 7.92 5.03 -3.82
C GLY A 105 7.90 5.24 -2.30
N ASP A 106 8.62 6.27 -1.83
CA ASP A 106 8.62 6.68 -0.43
C ASP A 106 7.22 7.10 0.06
N ALA A 107 6.58 8.03 -0.65
CA ALA A 107 5.25 8.53 -0.31
C ALA A 107 4.18 7.42 -0.35
N LEU A 108 4.21 6.57 -1.39
CA LEU A 108 3.28 5.45 -1.51
C LEU A 108 3.49 4.44 -0.37
N SER A 109 4.73 4.12 -0.03
CA SER A 109 5.05 3.21 1.08
C SER A 109 4.59 3.77 2.43
N ALA A 110 4.82 5.06 2.69
CA ALA A 110 4.37 5.73 3.90
C ALA A 110 2.83 5.73 4.03
N ALA A 111 2.09 5.93 2.93
CA ALA A 111 0.64 5.87 2.92
C ALA A 111 0.11 4.46 3.26
N LEU A 112 0.76 3.42 2.72
CA LEU A 112 0.44 2.03 3.06
C LEU A 112 0.73 1.75 4.53
N LEU A 113 1.89 2.16 5.07
CA LEU A 113 2.22 2.02 6.48
C LEU A 113 1.13 2.62 7.39
N ALA A 114 0.69 3.84 7.07
CA ALA A 114 -0.24 4.60 7.89
C ALA A 114 -1.67 4.04 7.89
N SER A 115 -2.11 3.39 6.80
CA SER A 115 -3.53 3.08 6.59
C SER A 115 -3.85 1.60 6.44
N MET A 116 -2.85 0.76 6.17
CA MET A 116 -3.08 -0.67 5.95
C MET A 116 -3.39 -1.38 7.28
N PRO A 117 -4.38 -2.30 7.32
CA PRO A 117 -4.68 -3.01 8.56
C PRO A 117 -3.47 -3.80 9.03
N VAL A 118 -3.17 -3.72 10.31
CA VAL A 118 -2.00 -4.37 10.94
C VAL A 118 -2.20 -5.87 11.21
N HIS A 119 -3.42 -6.38 11.04
CA HIS A 119 -3.73 -7.80 11.11
C HIS A 119 -4.85 -8.15 10.12
N TRP A 120 -4.63 -9.20 9.32
CA TRP A 120 -5.58 -9.68 8.32
C TRP A 120 -6.05 -11.08 8.70
N ASP A 121 -7.31 -11.18 9.15
CA ASP A 121 -7.97 -12.47 9.32
C ASP A 121 -8.37 -13.04 7.95
N GLY A 122 -8.01 -14.29 7.69
CA GLY A 122 -8.21 -14.93 6.39
C GLY A 122 -9.67 -15.16 6.04
N ARG A 123 -10.54 -15.43 7.03
CA ARG A 123 -11.97 -15.64 6.76
C ARG A 123 -12.61 -14.32 6.37
N GLN A 124 -12.35 -13.28 7.17
CA GLN A 124 -12.82 -11.93 6.90
C GLN A 124 -12.29 -11.38 5.57
N ALA A 125 -11.03 -11.64 5.24
CA ALA A 125 -10.43 -11.22 3.97
C ALA A 125 -11.08 -11.93 2.76
N VAL A 126 -11.25 -13.25 2.83
CA VAL A 126 -11.94 -14.03 1.79
C VAL A 126 -13.38 -13.55 1.59
N GLU A 127 -14.11 -13.32 2.69
CA GLU A 127 -15.46 -12.79 2.63
C GLU A 127 -15.51 -11.35 2.10
N TRP A 128 -14.54 -10.51 2.47
CA TRP A 128 -14.44 -9.13 1.99
C TRP A 128 -14.24 -9.07 0.48
N LEU A 129 -13.34 -9.90 -0.07
CA LEU A 129 -13.11 -10.05 -1.51
C LEU A 129 -14.40 -10.52 -2.20
N ALA A 130 -15.05 -11.52 -1.63
CA ALA A 130 -16.28 -12.10 -2.15
C ALA A 130 -17.45 -11.12 -2.21
N ARG A 131 -17.71 -10.36 -1.13
CA ARG A 131 -18.79 -9.36 -1.05
C ARG A 131 -18.61 -8.24 -2.07
N ARG A 132 -17.37 -7.97 -2.48
CA ARG A 132 -17.02 -6.95 -3.49
C ARG A 132 -16.87 -7.52 -4.90
N SER A 133 -17.17 -8.80 -5.11
CA SER A 133 -16.99 -9.49 -6.39
C SER A 133 -15.55 -9.40 -6.94
N LEU A 134 -14.57 -9.32 -6.04
CA LEU A 134 -13.14 -9.28 -6.38
C LEU A 134 -12.57 -10.69 -6.52
N ARG A 135 -11.46 -10.78 -7.25
CA ARG A 135 -10.71 -12.04 -7.45
C ARG A 135 -10.06 -12.51 -6.14
N GLY A 136 -9.61 -13.76 -6.09
CA GLY A 136 -8.83 -14.27 -4.96
C GLY A 136 -9.61 -14.92 -3.84
N SER A 137 -10.93 -14.69 -3.74
CA SER A 137 -11.74 -15.28 -2.66
C SER A 137 -11.76 -16.82 -2.70
N ASN A 138 -11.58 -17.43 -3.87
CA ASN A 138 -11.47 -18.88 -4.05
C ASN A 138 -10.02 -19.41 -4.01
N ASP A 139 -9.03 -18.53 -3.94
CA ASP A 139 -7.61 -18.89 -4.09
C ASP A 139 -6.93 -19.08 -2.72
N LEU A 140 -5.81 -19.81 -2.70
CA LEU A 140 -5.05 -20.05 -1.45
C LEU A 140 -4.22 -18.82 -1.08
N GLU A 141 -3.90 -18.00 -2.08
CA GLU A 141 -3.14 -16.77 -2.01
C GLU A 141 -4.02 -15.55 -1.65
N TRP A 142 -5.09 -15.76 -0.88
CA TRP A 142 -6.07 -14.71 -0.53
C TRP A 142 -5.41 -13.44 0.01
N GLN A 143 -4.31 -13.55 0.76
CA GLN A 143 -3.60 -12.41 1.34
C GLN A 143 -2.98 -11.53 0.25
N GLY A 144 -2.56 -12.11 -0.87
CA GLY A 144 -2.06 -11.37 -2.02
C GLY A 144 -3.17 -10.51 -2.62
N PHE A 145 -4.31 -11.13 -2.94
CA PHE A 145 -5.46 -10.42 -3.50
C PHE A 145 -6.05 -9.39 -2.54
N TYR A 146 -6.19 -9.74 -1.26
CA TYR A 146 -6.71 -8.82 -0.25
C TYR A 146 -5.77 -7.62 -0.05
N GLY A 147 -4.47 -7.86 0.10
CA GLY A 147 -3.48 -6.80 0.29
C GLY A 147 -3.37 -5.88 -0.92
N GLU A 148 -3.38 -6.43 -2.14
CA GLU A 148 -3.38 -5.67 -3.40
C GLU A 148 -4.59 -4.73 -3.49
N GLU A 149 -5.80 -5.24 -3.25
CA GLU A 149 -7.03 -4.45 -3.32
C GLU A 149 -7.12 -3.40 -2.19
N ARG A 150 -6.61 -3.72 -0.99
CA ARG A 150 -6.48 -2.74 0.09
C ARG A 150 -5.48 -1.65 -0.23
N ALA A 151 -4.32 -2.00 -0.78
CA ALA A 151 -3.32 -1.03 -1.19
C ALA A 151 -3.88 -0.09 -2.26
N LYS A 152 -4.51 -0.62 -3.32
CA LYS A 152 -5.18 0.19 -4.35
C LYS A 152 -6.18 1.17 -3.74
N ALA A 153 -7.04 0.71 -2.82
CA ALA A 153 -8.02 1.57 -2.16
C ALA A 153 -7.36 2.68 -1.32
N ILE A 154 -6.29 2.37 -0.59
CA ILE A 154 -5.53 3.36 0.21
C ILE A 154 -4.89 4.38 -0.73
N LEU A 155 -4.15 3.93 -1.74
CA LEU A 155 -3.43 4.82 -2.64
C LEU A 155 -4.39 5.72 -3.43
N ASN A 156 -5.52 5.21 -3.91
CA ASN A 156 -6.56 6.03 -4.56
C ASN A 156 -7.23 7.04 -3.61
N ALA A 157 -7.24 6.78 -2.30
CA ALA A 157 -7.76 7.72 -1.31
C ALA A 157 -6.72 8.76 -0.87
N SER A 158 -5.43 8.41 -0.96
CA SER A 158 -4.31 9.26 -0.53
C SER A 158 -3.76 10.16 -1.63
N PHE A 159 -3.85 9.74 -2.89
CA PHE A 159 -3.27 10.44 -4.02
C PHE A 159 -4.24 10.52 -5.20
N SER A 160 -4.11 11.58 -5.98
CA SER A 160 -4.89 11.80 -7.20
C SER A 160 -4.03 11.48 -8.42
N PRO A 161 -4.28 10.37 -9.15
CA PRO A 161 -3.53 10.03 -10.36
C PRO A 161 -3.57 11.13 -11.43
N LYS A 162 -2.46 11.31 -12.16
CA LYS A 162 -2.40 12.23 -13.30
C LYS A 162 -3.33 11.79 -14.43
N VAL A 163 -3.84 12.75 -15.21
CA VAL A 163 -4.66 12.50 -16.40
C VAL A 163 -4.11 13.32 -17.58
N PRO A 164 -3.56 12.68 -18.64
CA PRO A 164 -3.33 11.24 -18.74
C PRO A 164 -2.21 10.79 -17.78
N GLY A 165 -2.39 9.61 -17.18
CA GLY A 165 -1.39 8.97 -16.33
C GLY A 165 -0.46 8.06 -17.12
N PRO A 166 0.49 7.36 -16.45
CA PRO A 166 1.39 6.42 -17.11
C PRO A 166 0.66 5.19 -17.67
N ILE A 167 1.27 4.52 -18.65
CA ILE A 167 0.66 3.37 -19.35
C ILE A 167 0.76 2.13 -18.46
N ARG A 168 -0.36 1.56 -18.02
CA ARG A 168 -0.33 0.42 -17.08
C ARG A 168 -0.51 -0.96 -17.72
N SER A 169 -0.84 -1.02 -19.00
CA SER A 169 -1.28 -2.26 -19.66
C SER A 169 -0.28 -2.69 -20.72
N TYR A 170 0.26 -3.90 -20.57
CA TYR A 170 1.22 -4.52 -21.49
C TYR A 170 0.74 -5.92 -21.84
N GLY A 171 0.07 -6.04 -22.99
CA GLY A 171 -0.63 -7.26 -23.37
C GLY A 171 -1.71 -7.62 -22.34
N PRO A 172 -1.76 -8.86 -21.81
CA PRO A 172 -2.76 -9.27 -20.82
C PRO A 172 -2.43 -8.83 -19.38
N THR A 173 -1.24 -8.24 -19.15
CA THR A 173 -0.81 -7.80 -17.82
C THR A 173 -1.18 -6.33 -17.62
N VAL A 174 -1.81 -6.05 -16.49
CA VAL A 174 -2.12 -4.69 -16.03
C VAL A 174 -1.44 -4.52 -14.68
N PHE A 175 -0.53 -3.56 -14.57
CA PHE A 175 0.13 -3.22 -13.30
C PHE A 175 -0.82 -2.47 -12.37
N ASP A 176 -0.65 -2.62 -11.06
CA ASP A 176 -1.70 -2.32 -10.08
C ASP A 176 -2.07 -0.85 -9.89
N TYR A 177 -1.10 0.05 -10.00
CA TYR A 177 -1.27 1.46 -9.68
C TYR A 177 -0.42 2.36 -10.59
N GLY A 178 -0.85 3.60 -10.78
CA GLY A 178 -0.09 4.61 -11.52
C GLY A 178 -0.41 6.00 -10.99
N LEU A 179 0.63 6.75 -10.64
CA LEU A 179 0.53 8.14 -10.19
C LEU A 179 1.26 9.04 -11.19
N SER A 180 2.57 9.24 -11.01
CA SER A 180 3.48 9.74 -12.07
C SER A 180 4.22 8.58 -12.73
N TRP A 181 4.55 7.53 -11.97
CA TRP A 181 5.17 6.30 -12.48
C TRP A 181 4.25 5.09 -12.23
N VAL A 182 4.60 3.96 -12.87
CA VAL A 182 3.86 2.69 -12.72
C VAL A 182 4.36 1.94 -11.49
N TRP A 183 3.42 1.49 -10.67
CA TRP A 183 3.68 0.68 -9.48
C TRP A 183 2.86 -0.59 -9.48
N ASP A 184 3.53 -1.69 -9.19
CA ASP A 184 2.92 -3.00 -9.04
C ASP A 184 2.95 -3.43 -7.59
N ILE A 185 1.84 -3.93 -7.06
CA ILE A 185 1.69 -4.23 -5.65
C ILE A 185 1.92 -5.73 -5.45
N LYS A 186 2.70 -6.05 -4.42
CA LYS A 186 3.02 -7.43 -4.07
C LYS A 186 2.91 -7.63 -2.57
N VAL A 187 2.42 -8.80 -2.19
CA VAL A 187 2.39 -9.24 -0.79
C VAL A 187 3.32 -10.42 -0.65
N HIS A 188 4.32 -10.28 0.22
CA HIS A 188 5.32 -11.28 0.48
C HIS A 188 5.15 -11.89 1.87
N THR A 189 5.28 -13.22 1.97
CA THR A 189 5.37 -13.89 3.27
C THR A 189 6.83 -14.04 3.61
N ALA A 190 7.30 -13.26 4.59
CA ALA A 190 8.66 -13.30 5.11
C ALA A 190 8.82 -14.37 6.22
N PHE A 191 7.76 -14.55 7.03
CA PHE A 191 7.73 -15.53 8.11
C PHE A 191 6.44 -16.36 8.08
N GLN A 192 6.52 -17.58 8.59
CA GLN A 192 5.39 -18.48 8.76
C GLN A 192 5.32 -18.96 10.19
N THR A 193 4.16 -18.80 10.82
CA THR A 193 3.85 -19.39 12.13
C THR A 193 3.05 -20.66 11.93
N ASP A 194 3.57 -21.79 12.39
CA ASP A 194 2.92 -23.09 12.33
C ASP A 194 2.92 -23.70 13.74
N GLY A 195 1.76 -23.67 14.40
CA GLY A 195 1.65 -23.94 15.83
C GLY A 195 2.55 -23.00 16.65
N ALA A 196 3.41 -23.57 17.48
CA ALA A 196 4.38 -22.82 18.29
C ALA A 196 5.67 -22.44 17.54
N SER A 197 5.83 -22.86 16.28
CA SER A 197 7.06 -22.63 15.51
C SER A 197 6.94 -21.42 14.60
N ILE A 198 7.96 -20.57 14.57
CA ILE A 198 8.12 -19.50 13.58
C ILE A 198 9.30 -19.85 12.67
N LYS A 199 9.08 -19.81 11.36
CA LYS A 199 10.10 -20.13 10.34
C LYS A 199 10.18 -19.00 9.33
N ARG A 200 11.40 -18.70 8.87
CA ARG A 200 11.63 -17.82 7.72
C ARG A 200 11.13 -18.50 6.45
N ALA A 201 10.41 -17.75 5.62
CA ALA A 201 9.96 -18.20 4.31
C ALA A 201 11.01 -17.92 3.22
N SER A 202 10.70 -18.25 1.97
CA SER A 202 11.58 -18.01 0.83
C SER A 202 11.87 -16.51 0.66
N ASP A 203 13.14 -16.11 0.50
CA ASP A 203 13.51 -14.73 0.15
C ASP A 203 13.15 -14.37 -1.31
N VAL A 204 12.67 -15.35 -2.09
CA VAL A 204 12.27 -15.19 -3.48
C VAL A 204 10.76 -15.05 -3.61
N MET A 205 10.32 -14.01 -4.31
CA MET A 205 8.93 -13.72 -4.63
C MET A 205 8.70 -13.69 -6.14
N VAL A 206 7.60 -14.29 -6.58
CA VAL A 206 7.17 -14.25 -7.99
C VAL A 206 6.54 -12.88 -8.30
N LEU A 207 7.00 -12.26 -9.37
CA LEU A 207 6.48 -11.02 -9.93
C LEU A 207 5.53 -11.28 -11.12
N ASN A 208 5.44 -10.31 -12.02
CA ASN A 208 4.59 -10.34 -13.21
C ASN A 208 5.26 -11.05 -14.39
N ASP A 209 4.49 -11.15 -15.48
CA ASP A 209 4.93 -11.69 -16.76
C ASP A 209 6.22 -11.03 -17.22
N GLU A 210 7.18 -11.83 -17.68
CA GLU A 210 8.52 -11.35 -18.06
C GLU A 210 8.44 -10.31 -19.18
N ARG A 211 7.61 -10.56 -20.20
CA ARG A 211 7.50 -9.69 -21.37
C ARG A 211 6.85 -8.37 -21.00
N ALA A 212 5.82 -8.39 -20.16
CA ALA A 212 5.16 -7.19 -19.67
C ALA A 212 6.10 -6.33 -18.81
N VAL A 213 6.88 -6.94 -17.91
CA VAL A 213 7.88 -6.21 -17.09
C VAL A 213 8.93 -5.56 -17.99
N ARG A 214 9.51 -6.31 -18.93
CA ARG A 214 10.52 -5.78 -19.86
C ARG A 214 9.98 -4.61 -20.67
N ALA A 215 8.76 -4.73 -21.20
CA ALA A 215 8.15 -3.67 -22.00
C ALA A 215 7.86 -2.40 -21.19
N CYS A 216 7.34 -2.55 -19.97
CA CYS A 216 7.07 -1.40 -19.09
C CYS A 216 8.35 -0.67 -18.68
N VAL A 217 9.38 -1.43 -18.28
CA VAL A 217 10.66 -0.87 -17.89
C VAL A 217 11.33 -0.14 -19.06
N ASP A 218 11.29 -0.69 -20.27
CA ASP A 218 11.88 -0.07 -21.47
C ASP A 218 11.18 1.24 -21.85
N GLU A 219 9.88 1.35 -21.58
CA GLU A 219 9.08 2.53 -21.94
C GLU A 219 9.13 3.66 -20.90
N GLN A 220 9.06 3.34 -19.60
CA GLN A 220 8.84 4.36 -18.56
C GLN A 220 9.35 3.98 -17.15
N GLY A 221 10.08 2.86 -17.04
CA GLY A 221 10.44 2.28 -15.75
C GLY A 221 9.27 1.57 -15.05
N LEU A 222 9.58 0.81 -14.00
CA LEU A 222 8.59 0.08 -13.21
C LEU A 222 8.97 0.00 -11.73
N GLY A 223 8.01 0.32 -10.87
CA GLY A 223 8.11 0.19 -9.43
C GLY A 223 7.37 -1.03 -8.89
N PHE A 224 7.86 -1.56 -7.77
CA PHE A 224 7.19 -2.59 -6.99
C PHE A 224 6.99 -2.11 -5.55
N LEU A 225 5.75 -2.10 -5.07
CA LEU A 225 5.40 -1.89 -3.66
C LEU A 225 5.18 -3.25 -3.01
N VAL A 226 6.06 -3.62 -2.08
CA VAL A 226 6.05 -4.95 -1.45
C VAL A 226 5.67 -4.84 0.01
N VAL A 227 4.53 -5.41 0.38
CA VAL A 227 4.12 -5.60 1.77
C VAL A 227 4.60 -6.97 2.23
N SER A 228 5.68 -6.99 3.01
CA SER A 228 6.23 -8.18 3.63
C SER A 228 5.63 -8.40 5.01
N GLY A 229 5.32 -9.65 5.35
CA GLY A 229 4.70 -9.95 6.64
C GLY A 229 4.77 -11.41 7.05
N GLN A 230 4.20 -11.68 8.21
CA GLN A 230 4.12 -13.00 8.81
C GLN A 230 2.76 -13.64 8.52
N ALA A 231 2.78 -14.86 7.98
CA ALA A 231 1.57 -15.64 7.76
C ALA A 231 1.37 -16.65 8.89
N THR A 232 0.17 -16.70 9.47
CA THR A 232 -0.23 -17.80 10.35
C THR A 232 -0.73 -18.95 9.49
N MET A 233 -0.22 -20.15 9.71
CA MET A 233 -0.54 -21.34 8.94
C MET A 233 -1.68 -22.12 9.58
N ASP A 234 -2.47 -22.79 8.75
CA ASP A 234 -3.60 -23.64 9.14
C ASP A 234 -3.13 -24.98 9.69
N HIS A 235 -2.54 -24.95 10.89
CA HIS A 235 -1.98 -26.13 11.56
C HIS A 235 -3.04 -27.22 11.82
N THR A 236 -4.27 -26.81 12.15
CA THR A 236 -5.37 -27.71 12.51
C THR A 236 -6.15 -28.22 11.29
N GLY A 237 -6.07 -27.53 10.15
CA GLY A 237 -6.86 -27.82 8.95
C GLY A 237 -8.29 -27.27 8.99
N GLU A 238 -8.67 -26.56 10.05
CA GLU A 238 -10.01 -25.99 10.22
C GLU A 238 -10.29 -24.90 9.19
N PHE A 239 -9.28 -24.10 8.83
CA PHE A 239 -9.45 -23.08 7.81
C PHE A 239 -9.66 -23.70 6.43
N LYS A 240 -8.92 -24.76 6.10
CA LYS A 240 -9.13 -25.54 4.88
C LYS A 240 -10.54 -26.12 4.83
N ALA A 241 -10.99 -26.78 5.89
CA ALA A 241 -12.33 -27.36 5.95
C ALA A 241 -13.41 -26.29 5.75
N TRP A 242 -13.29 -25.16 6.45
CA TRP A 242 -14.17 -24.00 6.28
C TRP A 242 -14.15 -23.46 4.85
N HIS A 243 -12.97 -23.22 4.27
CA HIS A 243 -12.85 -22.58 2.95
C HIS A 243 -13.32 -23.52 1.83
N ASP A 244 -13.17 -24.83 1.97
CA ASP A 244 -13.72 -25.81 1.03
C ASP A 244 -15.26 -25.84 1.10
N ALA A 245 -15.85 -25.85 2.30
CA ALA A 245 -17.30 -25.75 2.48
C ALA A 245 -17.85 -24.42 1.95
N TRP A 246 -17.14 -23.31 2.20
CA TRP A 246 -17.50 -21.99 1.71
C TRP A 246 -17.50 -21.91 0.17
N LYS A 247 -16.50 -22.49 -0.51
CA LYS A 247 -16.46 -22.56 -2.00
C LYS A 247 -17.62 -23.38 -2.54
N LEU A 248 -17.91 -24.52 -1.92
CA LEU A 248 -19.00 -25.41 -2.31
C LEU A 248 -20.35 -24.68 -2.20
N ASN A 249 -20.60 -24.01 -1.06
CA ASN A 249 -21.85 -23.28 -0.82
C ASN A 249 -22.07 -22.13 -1.82
N ARG A 250 -21.01 -21.45 -2.26
CA ARG A 250 -21.12 -20.33 -3.20
C ARG A 250 -21.22 -20.73 -4.66
N SER A 251 -20.50 -21.78 -5.06
CA SER A 251 -20.35 -22.15 -6.48
C SER A 251 -21.13 -23.40 -6.89
N GLY A 252 -21.61 -24.18 -5.92
CA GLY A 252 -22.18 -25.51 -6.14
C GLY A 252 -21.17 -26.55 -6.65
N ARG A 253 -19.87 -26.21 -6.73
CA ARG A 253 -18.83 -27.07 -7.29
C ARG A 253 -17.81 -27.45 -6.21
N GLN A 254 -17.46 -28.73 -6.15
CA GLN A 254 -16.35 -29.18 -5.33
C GLN A 254 -15.02 -28.63 -5.85
N ALA A 255 -14.10 -28.36 -4.93
CA ALA A 255 -12.75 -27.94 -5.27
C ALA A 255 -12.05 -29.02 -6.11
N ALA A 256 -11.34 -28.62 -7.16
CA ALA A 256 -10.54 -29.54 -7.95
C ALA A 256 -9.44 -30.19 -7.08
N PRO A 257 -9.15 -31.49 -7.28
CA PRO A 257 -8.09 -32.16 -6.53
C PRO A 257 -6.72 -31.57 -6.89
N SER A 258 -5.79 -31.60 -5.93
CA SER A 258 -4.40 -31.20 -6.17
C SER A 258 -3.72 -32.17 -7.13
N ASN A 259 -2.91 -31.65 -8.06
CA ASN A 259 -2.11 -32.49 -8.96
C ASN A 259 -1.13 -33.40 -8.19
N SER A 260 -0.68 -33.00 -6.98
CA SER A 260 0.20 -33.80 -6.14
C SER A 260 -0.54 -34.68 -5.13
N GLY A 261 -1.88 -34.70 -5.14
CA GLY A 261 -2.69 -35.40 -4.12
C GLY A 261 -2.69 -34.73 -2.73
N VAL A 262 -1.69 -33.88 -2.45
CA VAL A 262 -1.55 -33.13 -1.20
C VAL A 262 -1.86 -31.66 -1.47
N SER A 263 -2.79 -31.10 -0.70
CA SER A 263 -3.08 -29.66 -0.72
C SER A 263 -2.04 -28.92 0.12
N ARG A 264 -1.57 -27.76 -0.35
CA ARG A 264 -0.68 -26.90 0.44
C ARG A 264 -1.41 -26.42 1.70
N THR A 265 -0.69 -26.34 2.82
CA THR A 265 -1.19 -25.73 4.06
C THR A 265 -1.63 -24.29 3.78
N ARG A 266 -2.83 -23.94 4.25
CA ARG A 266 -3.42 -22.62 4.02
C ARG A 266 -2.87 -21.60 5.02
N LYS A 267 -3.01 -20.33 4.68
CA LYS A 267 -2.75 -19.23 5.61
C LYS A 267 -4.08 -18.86 6.25
N THR A 268 -4.13 -18.81 7.57
CA THR A 268 -5.31 -18.42 8.35
C THR A 268 -5.32 -16.93 8.63
N ALA A 269 -4.15 -16.30 8.72
CA ALA A 269 -4.00 -14.88 8.92
C ALA A 269 -2.70 -14.35 8.31
N PHE A 270 -2.59 -13.02 8.20
CA PHE A 270 -1.39 -12.33 7.78
C PHE A 270 -1.21 -11.03 8.59
N THR A 271 -0.02 -10.82 9.14
CA THR A 271 0.37 -9.60 9.87
C THR A 271 1.45 -8.90 9.04
N PRO A 272 1.16 -7.72 8.43
CA PRO A 272 2.19 -6.90 7.79
C PRO A 272 3.28 -6.51 8.78
N LEU A 273 4.54 -6.54 8.33
CA LEU A 273 5.71 -6.20 9.14
C LEU A 273 6.51 -5.06 8.50
N GLN A 274 6.60 -5.05 7.18
CA GLN A 274 7.41 -4.09 6.44
C GLN A 274 6.78 -3.78 5.08
N VAL A 275 6.91 -2.54 4.64
CA VAL A 275 6.60 -2.12 3.27
C VAL A 275 7.85 -1.53 2.64
N ASP A 276 8.23 -2.08 1.49
CA ASP A 276 9.37 -1.62 0.69
C ASP A 276 8.88 -1.13 -0.68
N ALA A 277 9.54 -0.10 -1.20
CA ALA A 277 9.45 0.29 -2.60
C ALA A 277 10.73 -0.09 -3.34
N TYR A 278 10.61 -0.73 -4.49
CA TYR A 278 11.72 -1.03 -5.40
C TYR A 278 11.46 -0.35 -6.74
N TRP A 279 12.51 0.15 -7.39
CA TRP A 279 12.40 0.87 -8.66
C TRP A 279 13.42 0.34 -9.68
N VAL A 280 12.94 0.10 -10.90
CA VAL A 280 13.78 -0.25 -12.05
C VAL A 280 13.56 0.81 -13.13
N PRO A 281 14.49 1.77 -13.31
CA PRO A 281 14.27 2.95 -14.14
C PRO A 281 14.24 2.67 -15.63
N ASP A 282 15.05 1.72 -16.11
CA ASP A 282 15.23 1.47 -17.53
C ASP A 282 15.77 0.05 -17.80
N LYS A 283 15.91 -0.27 -19.08
CA LYS A 283 16.42 -1.56 -19.55
C LYS A 283 17.83 -1.87 -19.06
N LEU A 284 18.72 -0.88 -18.95
CA LEU A 284 20.09 -1.10 -18.49
C LEU A 284 20.08 -1.50 -17.01
N ALA A 285 19.29 -0.81 -16.19
CA ALA A 285 19.10 -1.14 -14.79
C ALA A 285 18.44 -2.51 -14.59
N LEU A 286 17.49 -2.90 -15.46
CA LEU A 286 16.88 -4.23 -15.43
C LEU A 286 17.92 -5.33 -15.70
N GLU A 287 18.74 -5.18 -16.73
CA GLU A 287 19.80 -6.15 -17.03
C GLU A 287 20.86 -6.21 -15.91
N ALA A 288 21.21 -5.06 -15.31
CA ALA A 288 22.09 -5.02 -14.15
C ALA A 288 21.49 -5.75 -12.94
N ALA A 289 20.19 -5.57 -12.68
CA ALA A 289 19.47 -6.27 -11.62
C ALA A 289 19.40 -7.79 -11.87
N ILE A 290 19.29 -8.21 -13.14
CA ILE A 290 19.33 -9.63 -13.53
C ILE A 290 20.73 -10.21 -13.29
N LEU A 291 21.79 -9.53 -13.72
CA LEU A 291 23.18 -9.96 -13.53
C LEU A 291 23.55 -10.04 -12.03
N ALA A 292 23.04 -9.11 -11.22
CA ALA A 292 23.20 -9.13 -9.77
C ALA A 292 22.35 -10.22 -9.06
N GLY A 293 21.45 -10.88 -9.79
CA GLY A 293 20.52 -11.87 -9.27
C GLY A 293 19.45 -11.28 -8.34
N GLN A 294 19.18 -9.98 -8.45
CA GLN A 294 18.08 -9.30 -7.76
C GLN A 294 16.75 -9.67 -8.42
N LEU A 295 16.75 -9.75 -9.75
CA LEU A 295 15.65 -10.23 -10.58
C LEU A 295 16.10 -11.45 -11.37
N THR A 296 15.22 -12.39 -11.66
CA THR A 296 15.56 -13.58 -12.46
C THR A 296 14.37 -14.04 -13.29
N PRO A 297 14.51 -14.21 -14.62
CA PRO A 297 13.49 -14.86 -15.43
C PRO A 297 13.21 -16.28 -14.92
N ARG A 298 11.93 -16.55 -14.69
CA ARG A 298 11.40 -17.81 -14.19
C ARG A 298 10.51 -18.44 -15.26
N ALA A 299 10.95 -19.58 -15.76
CA ALA A 299 10.08 -20.46 -16.54
C ALA A 299 8.90 -20.94 -15.67
N GLN A 300 7.69 -20.88 -16.22
CA GLN A 300 6.51 -21.43 -15.57
C GLN A 300 6.15 -22.80 -16.13
N GLY A 301 5.67 -23.70 -15.26
CA GLY A 301 5.07 -24.96 -15.69
C GLY A 301 3.78 -24.77 -16.50
N ARG A 302 3.16 -25.86 -16.92
CA ARG A 302 1.92 -25.80 -17.71
C ARG A 302 0.71 -25.44 -16.84
N GLN A 303 -0.32 -24.90 -17.46
CA GLN A 303 -1.65 -24.75 -16.86
C GLN A 303 -2.19 -26.12 -16.43
N ALA A 304 -3.16 -26.13 -15.52
CA ALA A 304 -3.95 -27.34 -15.30
C ALA A 304 -4.64 -27.75 -16.61
N PRO A 305 -4.69 -29.04 -16.95
CA PRO A 305 -5.29 -29.47 -18.19
C PRO A 305 -6.80 -29.26 -18.16
N LYS A 306 -7.38 -28.82 -19.29
CA LYS A 306 -8.82 -28.63 -19.43
C LYS A 306 -9.59 -29.96 -19.47
N ILE A 307 -8.90 -31.06 -19.79
CA ILE A 307 -9.43 -32.42 -19.87
C ILE A 307 -8.58 -33.31 -18.95
N LYS A 308 -9.23 -34.14 -18.13
CA LYS A 308 -8.57 -35.08 -17.24
C LYS A 308 -7.66 -36.01 -18.06
N GLY A 309 -6.36 -36.05 -17.73
CA GLY A 309 -5.36 -36.86 -18.44
C GLY A 309 -4.69 -36.20 -19.65
N GLY A 310 -5.11 -35.00 -20.07
CA GLY A 310 -4.44 -34.25 -21.15
C GLY A 310 -3.31 -33.33 -20.65
N PRO A 311 -2.48 -32.75 -21.54
CA PRO A 311 -1.53 -31.71 -21.19
C PRO A 311 -2.20 -30.32 -21.13
N GLY A 312 -1.84 -29.49 -20.15
CA GLY A 312 -2.25 -28.08 -20.13
C GLY A 312 -1.48 -27.21 -21.12
N ALA A 313 -1.91 -25.96 -21.34
CA ALA A 313 -1.14 -25.00 -22.14
C ALA A 313 0.13 -24.54 -21.41
N PRO A 314 1.25 -24.26 -22.10
CA PRO A 314 2.41 -23.63 -21.47
C PRO A 314 2.03 -22.26 -20.90
N ARG A 315 2.62 -21.89 -19.75
CA ARG A 315 2.46 -20.56 -19.17
C ARG A 315 3.64 -19.68 -19.62
N PRO A 316 3.40 -18.40 -19.94
CA PRO A 316 4.49 -17.49 -20.23
C PRO A 316 5.39 -17.33 -18.99
N PRO A 317 6.69 -17.06 -19.14
CA PRO A 317 7.59 -16.87 -18.02
C PRO A 317 7.22 -15.63 -17.19
N LYS A 318 7.69 -15.60 -15.94
CA LYS A 318 7.57 -14.47 -15.02
C LYS A 318 8.94 -14.04 -14.55
N PHE A 319 9.03 -12.92 -13.85
CA PHE A 319 10.21 -12.65 -13.02
C PHE A 319 10.02 -13.22 -11.62
N ASP A 320 11.12 -13.66 -11.02
CA ASP A 320 11.29 -13.77 -9.58
C ASP A 320 12.15 -12.59 -9.09
N MET A 321 11.88 -12.11 -7.88
CA MET A 321 12.72 -11.14 -7.17
C MET A 321 13.29 -11.77 -5.91
N ASN A 322 14.60 -11.70 -5.72
CA ASN A 322 15.25 -12.04 -4.46
C ASN A 322 15.31 -10.79 -3.57
N ILE A 323 14.50 -10.76 -2.52
CA ILE A 323 14.30 -9.58 -1.68
C ILE A 323 15.58 -9.15 -0.98
N VAL A 324 16.34 -10.10 -0.43
CA VAL A 324 17.61 -9.80 0.27
C VAL A 324 18.61 -9.11 -0.66
N LYS A 325 18.70 -9.57 -1.92
CA LYS A 325 19.57 -8.92 -2.91
C LYS A 325 19.00 -7.59 -3.40
N ALA A 326 17.69 -7.53 -3.67
CA ALA A 326 17.02 -6.32 -4.14
C ALA A 326 17.12 -5.17 -3.12
N ASN A 327 17.10 -5.48 -1.81
CA ASN A 327 17.28 -4.53 -0.71
C ASN A 327 18.58 -3.74 -0.78
N ASN A 328 19.62 -4.32 -1.39
CA ASN A 328 20.95 -3.72 -1.52
C ASN A 328 21.21 -3.13 -2.92
N GLY A 329 20.17 -3.02 -3.76
CA GLY A 329 20.33 -2.58 -5.14
C GLY A 329 19.23 -1.65 -5.62
N ILE A 330 18.03 -2.19 -5.77
CA ILE A 330 16.91 -1.49 -6.43
C ILE A 330 15.86 -0.98 -5.44
N ARG A 331 16.07 -1.13 -4.13
CA ARG A 331 15.16 -0.61 -3.11
C ARG A 331 15.35 0.90 -2.93
N VAL A 332 14.24 1.63 -2.97
CA VAL A 332 14.20 3.10 -2.88
C VAL A 332 13.52 3.62 -1.62
N ALA A 333 12.69 2.81 -0.96
CA ALA A 333 12.11 3.13 0.35
C ALA A 333 11.86 1.86 1.18
N SER A 334 11.83 2.02 2.50
CA SER A 334 11.60 0.93 3.47
C SER A 334 10.96 1.49 4.73
N TYR A 335 9.83 0.93 5.14
CA TYR A 335 9.13 1.28 6.37
C TYR A 335 8.72 0.03 7.13
N GLU A 336 8.87 0.07 8.45
CA GLU A 336 8.49 -1.03 9.33
C GLU A 336 7.29 -0.62 10.18
N TRP A 337 6.32 -1.52 10.33
CA TRP A 337 5.29 -1.34 11.35
C TRP A 337 5.95 -1.47 12.73
N PRO A 338 5.60 -0.60 13.69
CA PRO A 338 6.11 -0.73 15.05
C PRO A 338 5.75 -2.11 15.59
N GLU A 339 6.67 -2.74 16.32
CA GLU A 339 6.40 -3.99 17.01
C GLU A 339 5.13 -3.82 17.84
N GLN A 340 4.13 -4.65 17.56
CA GLN A 340 2.97 -4.71 18.43
C GLN A 340 3.45 -5.37 19.71
N GLU A 341 3.59 -4.58 20.78
CA GLU A 341 3.61 -5.14 22.13
C GLU A 341 2.41 -6.09 22.21
N SER A 342 2.71 -7.38 22.39
CA SER A 342 1.71 -8.41 22.57
C SER A 342 0.76 -7.93 23.67
N LEU A 343 -0.49 -7.65 23.31
CA LEU A 343 -1.56 -7.52 24.29
C LEU A 343 -1.63 -8.87 25.00
N ALA A 344 -0.95 -8.94 26.14
CA ALA A 344 -0.90 -10.08 27.05
C ALA A 344 -2.23 -10.25 27.78
#